data_AF-A0A7J6UJP1-F1
#
_entry.id   AF-A0A7J6UJP1-F1
#
_cell.length_a   1.000
_cell.length_b   1.000
_cell.length_c   1.000
_cell.angle_alpha   90.00
_cell.angle_beta   90.00
_cell.angle_gamma   90.00
#
_symmetry.space_group_name_H-M   'P 1'
#
loop_
_entity.id
_entity.type
_entity.pdbx_description
1 polymer ?
#
loop_
_entity_poly.entity_id
_entity_poly.type
_entity_poly.pdbx_seq_one_letter_code
_entity_poly.pdbx_strand_id
1 'polypeptide(L)'
;AANFQFGTTLRIGDGDFDDFTSNWYKAVGIGLSITIAVQIAWAALPPLFAGAMKLIMMPLIGKKKKTQDAMNQVYKLPDFNLALRLAQTMNVLFCTIMYSSSMPILLYIGALYCLVAYWADKVCLLRLSARPPAFTQETVIGAIKLFPLAALLHCLLAFWMLGNQNVFPSDFFTDATEQHYIDRYMSGSNAKRYEQIMYNGVPTGD
;
A
#
# COMPACT_ATOMS: atom_id res chain seq x y z
N ALA A 1 17.97 41.37 12.56
CA ALA A 1 16.95 40.33 12.30
C ALA A 1 17.67 39.11 11.73
N ALA A 2 17.73 38.02 12.50
CA ALA A 2 18.40 36.80 12.05
C ALA A 2 17.46 36.01 11.13
N ASN A 3 17.87 35.79 9.88
CA ASN A 3 17.19 34.91 8.95
C ASN A 3 17.47 33.46 9.36
N PHE A 4 16.45 32.78 9.90
CA PHE A 4 16.54 31.37 10.27
C PHE A 4 16.32 30.51 9.02
N GLN A 5 17.39 30.04 8.38
CA GLN A 5 17.35 29.10 7.25
C GLN A 5 17.29 27.66 7.79
N PHE A 6 16.11 27.05 7.79
CA PHE A 6 15.87 25.68 8.30
C PHE A 6 16.36 24.54 7.39
N GLY A 7 17.05 24.82 6.27
CA GLY A 7 17.00 23.92 5.10
C GLY A 7 18.31 23.42 4.47
N THR A 8 19.51 23.78 4.93
CA THR A 8 20.75 23.37 4.21
C THR A 8 21.32 22.02 4.63
N THR A 9 20.93 21.48 5.79
CA THR A 9 21.45 20.20 6.31
C THR A 9 20.48 19.03 6.21
N LEU A 10 19.16 19.28 6.12
CA LEU A 10 18.15 18.26 5.82
C LEU A 10 17.49 18.60 4.47
N ARG A 11 17.80 17.82 3.42
CA ARG A 11 17.13 17.89 2.11
C ARG A 11 15.71 17.30 2.15
N ILE A 12 14.90 17.71 3.12
CA ILE A 12 13.48 17.35 3.17
C ILE A 12 12.75 18.21 2.13
N GLY A 13 12.00 17.57 1.23
CA GLY A 13 11.20 18.27 0.22
C GLY A 13 11.93 18.57 -1.10
N ASP A 14 13.14 18.06 -1.28
CA ASP A 14 13.93 18.21 -2.52
C ASP A 14 13.61 17.09 -3.54
N GLY A 15 12.34 16.68 -3.61
CA GLY A 15 11.87 15.61 -4.49
C GLY A 15 11.38 16.12 -5.84
N ASP A 16 11.47 15.29 -6.89
CA ASP A 16 11.07 15.63 -8.26
C ASP A 16 9.55 15.84 -8.45
N PHE A 17 8.75 15.53 -7.43
CA PHE A 17 7.29 15.61 -7.46
C PHE A 17 6.77 16.47 -6.30
N ASP A 18 5.99 17.48 -6.64
CA ASP A 18 5.28 18.38 -5.73
C ASP A 18 3.92 17.84 -5.27
N ASP A 19 3.26 17.03 -6.11
CA ASP A 19 1.97 16.40 -5.82
C ASP A 19 1.80 15.04 -6.56
N PHE A 20 0.65 14.38 -6.33
CA PHE A 20 0.21 13.16 -7.02
C PHE A 20 -0.19 13.40 -8.48
N THR A 21 0.77 13.85 -9.30
CA THR A 21 0.59 14.10 -10.73
C THR A 21 0.61 12.81 -11.56
N SER A 22 0.18 12.86 -12.82
CA SER A 22 0.28 11.71 -13.75
C SER A 22 1.71 11.14 -13.84
N ASN A 23 2.73 12.00 -13.74
CA ASN A 23 4.12 11.57 -13.75
C ASN A 23 4.50 10.82 -12.47
N TRP A 24 3.97 11.23 -11.32
CA TRP A 24 4.15 10.51 -10.05
C TRP A 24 3.58 9.09 -10.14
N TYR A 25 2.38 8.90 -10.73
CA TYR A 25 1.81 7.56 -10.93
C TYR A 25 2.70 6.68 -11.81
N LYS A 26 3.27 7.23 -12.88
CA LYS A 26 4.17 6.50 -13.79
C LYS A 26 5.50 6.12 -13.14
N ALA A 27 6.10 7.03 -12.37
CA ALA A 27 7.39 6.79 -11.75
C ALA A 27 7.26 5.99 -10.43
N VAL A 28 6.52 6.54 -9.48
CA VAL A 28 6.42 6.02 -8.11
C VAL A 28 5.29 4.99 -8.01
N GLY A 29 4.12 5.28 -8.58
CA GLY A 29 2.96 4.39 -8.49
C GLY A 29 3.19 3.00 -9.09
N ILE A 30 3.82 2.94 -10.27
CA ILE A 30 4.22 1.67 -10.89
C ILE A 30 5.26 0.95 -10.02
N GLY A 31 6.27 1.66 -9.52
CA GLY A 31 7.29 1.10 -8.64
C GLY A 31 6.70 0.51 -7.35
N LEU A 32 5.76 1.21 -6.71
CA LEU A 32 5.03 0.73 -5.53
C LEU A 32 4.22 -0.52 -5.84
N SER A 33 3.48 -0.50 -6.96
CA SER A 33 2.67 -1.64 -7.40
C SER A 33 3.51 -2.88 -7.66
N ILE A 34 4.64 -2.73 -8.35
CA ILE A 34 5.60 -3.81 -8.60
C ILE A 34 6.19 -4.32 -7.27
N THR A 35 6.59 -3.41 -6.38
CA THR A 35 7.16 -3.78 -5.08
C THR A 35 6.18 -4.63 -4.27
N ILE A 36 4.91 -4.23 -4.19
CA ILE A 36 3.87 -5.00 -3.49
C ILE A 36 3.59 -6.33 -4.20
N ALA A 37 3.60 -6.35 -5.53
CA ALA A 37 3.45 -7.59 -6.31
C ALA A 37 4.60 -8.57 -6.07
N VAL A 38 5.85 -8.10 -5.92
CA VAL A 38 7.00 -8.93 -5.57
C VAL A 38 6.81 -9.61 -4.21
N GLN A 39 6.09 -8.97 -3.27
CA GLN A 39 5.78 -9.59 -1.98
C GLN A 39 4.91 -10.85 -2.11
N ILE A 40 4.16 -11.02 -3.21
CA ILE A 40 3.44 -12.27 -3.51
C ILE A 40 4.43 -13.41 -3.67
N ALA A 41 5.48 -13.22 -4.47
CA ALA A 41 6.53 -14.20 -4.64
C ALA A 41 7.29 -14.42 -3.32
N TRP A 42 7.55 -13.35 -2.57
CA TRP A 42 8.23 -13.43 -1.27
C TRP A 42 7.42 -14.16 -0.19
N ALA A 43 6.08 -14.16 -0.28
CA ALA A 43 5.24 -14.94 0.62
C ALA A 43 5.45 -16.45 0.42
N ALA A 44 5.61 -16.91 -0.82
CA ALA A 44 5.67 -18.33 -1.15
C ALA A 44 7.10 -18.89 -1.29
N LEU A 45 7.98 -18.21 -2.02
CA LEU A 45 9.25 -18.81 -2.46
C LEU A 45 10.19 -19.13 -1.30
N PRO A 46 10.56 -18.19 -0.40
CA PRO A 46 11.51 -18.47 0.66
C PRO A 46 11.14 -19.65 1.58
N PRO A 47 9.92 -19.74 2.15
CA PRO A 47 9.62 -20.82 3.09
C PRO A 47 9.47 -22.18 2.39
N LEU A 48 8.93 -22.21 1.17
CA LEU A 48 8.76 -23.43 0.40
C LEU A 48 10.10 -23.94 -0.10
N PHE A 49 10.96 -23.05 -0.59
CA PHE A 49 12.31 -23.38 -1.02
C PHE A 49 13.16 -23.87 0.16
N ALA A 50 13.18 -23.13 1.28
CA ALA A 50 13.95 -23.52 2.47
C ALA A 50 13.47 -24.87 3.03
N GLY A 51 12.14 -25.09 3.10
CA GLY A 51 11.58 -26.35 3.55
C GLY A 51 11.88 -27.50 2.59
N ALA A 52 11.71 -27.32 1.28
CA ALA A 52 12.02 -28.35 0.28
C ALA A 52 13.51 -28.71 0.28
N MET A 53 14.39 -27.70 0.30
CA MET A 53 15.84 -27.91 0.39
C MET A 53 16.21 -28.68 1.66
N LYS A 54 15.58 -28.36 2.79
CA LYS A 54 15.79 -29.09 4.04
C LYS A 54 15.38 -30.56 3.90
N LEU A 55 14.19 -30.85 3.37
CA LEU A 55 13.73 -32.23 3.15
C LEU A 55 14.69 -33.04 2.26
N ILE A 56 15.25 -32.42 1.23
CA ILE A 56 16.23 -33.05 0.33
C ILE A 56 17.58 -33.28 1.03
N MET A 57 18.04 -32.32 1.84
CA MET A 57 19.34 -32.39 2.50
C MET A 57 19.35 -33.27 3.76
N MET A 58 18.22 -33.43 4.45
CA MET A 58 18.08 -34.25 5.66
C MET A 58 18.63 -35.68 5.52
N PRO A 59 18.28 -36.48 4.50
CA PRO A 59 18.84 -37.82 4.34
C PRO A 59 20.34 -37.82 4.03
N LEU A 60 20.83 -36.83 3.27
CA LEU A 60 22.24 -36.72 2.89
C LEU A 60 23.12 -36.37 4.11
N ILE A 61 22.64 -35.46 4.95
CA ILE A 61 23.34 -35.03 6.16
C ILE A 61 23.17 -36.08 7.27
N GLY A 62 21.99 -36.69 7.38
CA GLY A 62 21.67 -37.70 8.38
C GLY A 62 22.57 -38.93 8.29
N LYS A 63 22.92 -39.39 7.08
CA LYS A 63 23.87 -40.50 6.85
C LYS A 63 25.27 -40.24 7.42
N LYS A 64 25.66 -38.98 7.63
CA LYS A 64 26.99 -38.61 8.15
C LYS A 64 27.06 -38.53 9.68
N LYS A 65 25.94 -38.68 10.40
CA LYS A 65 25.88 -38.55 11.86
C LYS A 65 26.10 -39.89 12.56
N LYS A 66 26.97 -39.91 13.57
CA LYS A 66 27.37 -41.12 14.31
C LYS A 66 26.51 -41.41 15.54
N THR A 67 25.86 -40.41 16.12
CA THR A 67 25.03 -40.55 17.32
C THR A 67 23.54 -40.35 16.98
N GLN A 68 22.67 -41.07 17.70
CA GLN A 68 21.23 -40.94 17.54
C GLN A 68 20.73 -39.52 17.84
N ASP A 69 21.30 -38.87 18.86
CA ASP A 69 20.95 -37.49 19.21
C ASP A 69 21.29 -36.51 18.06
N ALA A 70 22.48 -36.64 17.45
CA ALA A 70 22.86 -35.81 16.32
C ALA A 70 21.99 -36.08 15.07
N MET A 71 21.50 -37.30 14.90
CA MET A 71 20.55 -37.62 13.84
C MET A 71 19.19 -36.96 14.11
N ASN A 72 18.65 -37.06 15.32
CA ASN A 72 17.39 -36.44 15.71
C ASN A 72 17.41 -34.91 15.49
N GLN A 73 18.54 -34.26 15.79
CA GLN A 73 18.73 -32.82 15.54
C GLN A 73 18.67 -32.47 14.05
N VAL A 74 19.25 -33.28 13.16
CA VAL A 74 19.17 -33.07 11.70
C VAL A 74 17.74 -33.21 11.19
N TYR A 75 16.99 -34.16 11.74
CA TYR A 75 15.60 -34.39 11.35
C TYR A 75 14.59 -33.44 11.99
N LYS A 76 15.02 -32.55 12.90
CA LYS A 76 14.16 -31.52 13.48
C LYS A 76 13.85 -30.45 12.44
N LEU A 77 12.57 -30.30 12.07
CA LEU A 77 12.07 -29.24 11.18
C LEU A 77 12.21 -27.83 11.82
N PRO A 78 12.29 -26.75 11.01
CA PRO A 78 12.42 -25.38 11.53
C PRO A 78 11.15 -24.94 12.26
N ASP A 79 11.28 -24.00 13.18
CA ASP A 79 10.15 -23.39 13.87
C ASP A 79 9.44 -22.38 12.95
N PHE A 80 8.10 -22.35 13.00
CA PHE A 80 7.30 -21.39 12.26
C PHE A 80 7.25 -20.05 13.00
N ASN A 81 7.84 -19.00 12.44
CA ASN A 81 7.79 -17.66 13.05
C ASN A 81 6.50 -16.92 12.66
N LEU A 82 5.45 -17.11 13.47
CA LEU A 82 4.15 -16.46 13.27
C LEU A 82 4.24 -14.93 13.30
N ALA A 83 5.04 -14.36 14.21
CA ALA A 83 5.15 -12.90 14.37
C ALA A 83 5.75 -12.25 13.10
N LEU A 84 6.80 -12.84 12.55
CA LEU A 84 7.41 -12.38 11.30
C LEU A 84 6.43 -12.47 10.14
N ARG A 85 5.67 -13.57 10.04
CA ARG A 85 4.67 -13.73 8.97
C ARG A 85 3.55 -12.72 9.08
N LEU A 86 3.04 -12.52 10.28
CA LEU A 86 2.00 -11.53 10.55
C LEU A 86 2.49 -10.12 10.19
N ALA A 87 3.71 -9.74 10.57
CA ALA A 87 4.27 -8.43 10.23
C ALA A 87 4.40 -8.22 8.72
N GLN A 88 4.83 -9.24 7.96
CA GLN A 88 4.92 -9.17 6.50
C GLN A 88 3.54 -9.01 5.85
N THR A 89 2.55 -9.77 6.31
CA THR A 89 1.16 -9.67 5.84
C THR A 89 0.57 -8.30 6.17
N MET A 90 0.80 -7.78 7.38
CA MET A 90 0.33 -6.46 7.78
C MET A 90 0.92 -5.36 6.88
N ASN A 91 2.22 -5.41 6.58
CA ASN A 91 2.84 -4.44 5.70
C ASN A 91 2.19 -4.40 4.32
N VAL A 92 1.93 -5.57 3.72
CA VAL A 92 1.25 -5.65 2.41
C VAL A 92 -0.18 -5.12 2.50
N LEU A 93 -0.96 -5.55 3.49
CA LEU A 93 -2.34 -5.12 3.65
C LEU A 93 -2.46 -3.61 3.90
N PHE A 94 -1.60 -3.04 4.75
CA PHE A 94 -1.57 -1.60 5.00
C PHE A 94 -1.29 -0.82 3.71
N CYS A 95 -0.24 -1.18 2.98
CA CYS A 95 0.09 -0.50 1.72
C CYS A 95 -1.03 -0.64 0.68
N THR A 96 -1.60 -1.85 0.53
CA THR A 96 -2.70 -2.09 -0.41
C THR A 96 -3.93 -1.25 -0.06
N ILE A 97 -4.38 -1.29 1.20
CA ILE A 97 -5.56 -0.53 1.65
C ILE A 97 -5.31 0.96 1.47
N MET A 98 -4.19 1.47 1.96
CA MET A 98 -3.86 2.88 1.97
C MET A 98 -3.87 3.51 0.56
N TYR A 99 -3.31 2.86 -0.45
CA TYR A 99 -3.23 3.39 -1.83
C TYR A 99 -4.38 2.95 -2.75
N SER A 100 -5.28 2.08 -2.29
CA SER A 100 -6.35 1.51 -3.14
C SER A 100 -7.31 2.54 -3.73
N SER A 101 -7.49 3.70 -3.09
CA SER A 101 -8.45 4.73 -3.53
C SER A 101 -8.15 5.28 -4.91
N SER A 102 -6.88 5.53 -5.22
CA SER A 102 -6.47 6.05 -6.53
C SER A 102 -5.85 4.99 -7.44
N MET A 103 -5.47 3.84 -6.87
CA MET A 103 -4.92 2.69 -7.59
C MET A 103 -5.67 1.39 -7.23
N PRO A 104 -6.86 1.14 -7.80
CA PRO A 104 -7.67 -0.04 -7.50
C PRO A 104 -6.96 -1.38 -7.81
N ILE A 105 -5.96 -1.36 -8.70
CA ILE A 105 -5.18 -2.55 -9.05
C ILE A 105 -4.49 -3.19 -7.83
N LEU A 106 -4.14 -2.39 -6.82
CA LEU A 106 -3.53 -2.91 -5.59
C LEU A 106 -4.47 -3.84 -4.82
N LEU A 107 -5.79 -3.70 -4.94
CA LEU A 107 -6.75 -4.61 -4.30
C LEU A 107 -6.66 -6.02 -4.89
N TYR A 108 -6.54 -6.14 -6.21
CA TYR A 108 -6.35 -7.42 -6.87
C TYR A 108 -5.00 -8.04 -6.51
N ILE A 109 -3.93 -7.24 -6.46
CA ILE A 109 -2.60 -7.68 -6.02
C ILE A 109 -2.65 -8.17 -4.56
N GLY A 110 -3.31 -7.43 -3.67
CA GLY A 110 -3.47 -7.80 -2.26
C GLY A 110 -4.32 -9.05 -2.06
N ALA A 111 -5.38 -9.24 -2.84
CA ALA A 111 -6.19 -10.46 -2.84
C ALA A 111 -5.37 -11.66 -3.30
N LEU A 112 -4.59 -11.51 -4.38
CA LEU A 112 -3.69 -12.56 -4.86
C LEU A 112 -2.60 -12.88 -3.82
N TYR A 113 -2.04 -11.88 -3.17
CA TYR A 113 -1.10 -12.07 -2.05
C TYR A 113 -1.74 -12.92 -0.94
N CYS A 114 -2.96 -12.59 -0.50
CA CYS A 114 -3.64 -13.35 0.55
C CYS A 114 -3.89 -14.80 0.15
N LEU A 115 -4.28 -15.05 -1.10
CA LEU A 115 -4.48 -16.40 -1.63
C LEU A 115 -3.18 -17.21 -1.63
N VAL A 116 -2.10 -16.63 -2.16
CA VAL A 116 -0.79 -17.29 -2.24
C VAL A 116 -0.21 -17.52 -0.85
N ALA A 117 -0.26 -16.51 0.03
CA ALA A 117 0.19 -16.61 1.41
C ALA A 117 -0.58 -17.70 2.18
N TYR A 118 -1.90 -17.77 2.02
CA TYR A 118 -2.71 -18.82 2.64
C TYR A 118 -2.24 -20.22 2.26
N TRP A 119 -2.04 -20.49 0.97
CA TRP A 119 -1.58 -21.81 0.51
C TRP A 119 -0.14 -22.09 0.92
N ALA A 120 0.75 -21.11 0.82
CA ALA A 120 2.14 -21.24 1.22
C ALA A 120 2.27 -21.54 2.72
N ASP A 121 1.61 -20.75 3.57
CA ASP A 121 1.65 -20.94 5.02
C ASP A 121 0.96 -22.25 5.43
N LYS A 122 -0.12 -22.65 4.77
CA LYS A 122 -0.76 -23.96 4.97
C LYS A 122 0.21 -25.12 4.69
N VAL A 123 0.96 -25.07 3.59
CA VAL A 123 1.97 -26.09 3.29
C VAL A 123 3.10 -26.05 4.32
N CYS A 124 3.54 -24.86 4.71
CA CYS A 124 4.63 -24.69 5.65
C CYS A 124 4.28 -25.22 7.04
N LEU A 125 3.09 -24.93 7.54
CA LEU A 125 2.59 -25.39 8.83
C LEU A 125 2.36 -26.91 8.86
N LEU A 126 1.83 -27.48 7.78
CA LEU A 126 1.48 -28.91 7.75
C LEU A 126 2.65 -29.84 7.41
N ARG A 127 3.65 -29.35 6.64
CA ARG A 127 4.69 -30.23 6.06
C ARG A 127 6.12 -29.79 6.32
N LEU A 128 6.38 -28.50 6.54
CA LEU A 128 7.74 -27.95 6.53
C LEU A 128 8.17 -27.35 7.87
N SER A 129 7.31 -27.38 8.89
CA SER A 129 7.58 -26.81 10.21
C SER A 129 7.55 -27.88 11.29
N ALA A 130 8.34 -27.69 12.34
CA ALA A 130 8.21 -28.44 13.57
C ALA A 130 6.82 -28.18 14.18
N ARG A 131 6.35 -29.11 15.02
CA ARG A 131 5.09 -28.94 15.75
C ARG A 131 5.12 -27.56 16.45
N PRO A 132 4.27 -26.62 16.04
CA PRO A 132 4.38 -25.26 16.52
C PRO A 132 4.09 -25.20 18.03
N PRO A 133 4.71 -24.26 18.76
CA PRO A 133 4.28 -23.95 20.11
C PRO A 133 2.82 -23.48 20.07
N ALA A 134 2.10 -23.60 21.19
CA ALA A 134 0.74 -23.09 21.29
C ALA A 134 0.76 -21.56 21.08
N PHE A 135 0.43 -21.11 19.86
CA PHE A 135 0.36 -19.69 19.55
C PHE A 135 -0.83 -19.07 20.26
N THR A 136 -0.56 -18.03 21.04
CA THR A 136 -1.60 -17.19 21.66
C THR A 136 -2.27 -16.32 20.60
N GLN A 137 -3.60 -16.17 20.66
CA GLN A 137 -4.31 -15.31 19.70
C GLN A 137 -4.00 -13.81 19.87
N GLU A 138 -3.37 -13.42 20.98
CA GLU A 138 -3.12 -12.02 21.35
C GLU A 138 -2.35 -11.24 20.29
N THR A 139 -1.38 -11.88 19.64
CA THR A 139 -0.57 -11.26 18.57
C THR A 139 -1.42 -10.92 17.34
N VAL A 140 -2.31 -11.84 16.95
CA VAL A 140 -3.23 -11.65 15.83
C VAL A 140 -4.27 -10.58 16.15
N ILE A 141 -4.84 -10.61 17.35
CA ILE A 141 -5.77 -9.57 17.81
C ILE A 141 -5.09 -8.20 17.84
N GLY A 142 -3.84 -8.13 18.32
CA GLY A 142 -3.04 -6.91 18.30
C GLY A 142 -2.88 -6.34 16.89
N ALA A 143 -2.59 -7.19 15.90
CA ALA A 143 -2.50 -6.78 14.50
C ALA A 143 -3.84 -6.28 13.94
N ILE A 144 -4.95 -6.98 14.22
CA ILE A 144 -6.29 -6.56 13.76
C ILE A 144 -6.69 -5.21 14.36
N LYS A 145 -6.32 -4.93 15.61
CA LYS A 145 -6.57 -3.63 16.26
C LYS A 145 -5.89 -2.45 15.56
N LEU A 146 -4.91 -2.69 14.69
CA LEU A 146 -4.27 -1.64 13.89
C LEU A 146 -5.02 -1.33 12.60
N PHE A 147 -5.95 -2.17 12.13
CA PHE A 147 -6.69 -1.90 10.87
C PHE A 147 -7.47 -0.58 10.84
N PRO A 148 -8.06 -0.08 11.94
CA PRO A 148 -8.66 1.25 11.94
C PRO A 148 -7.67 2.36 11.58
N LEU A 149 -6.39 2.21 11.92
CA LEU A 149 -5.34 3.13 11.48
C LEU A 149 -5.12 3.07 9.97
N ALA A 150 -5.10 1.86 9.38
CA ALA A 150 -5.02 1.71 7.93
C ALA A 150 -6.22 2.37 7.22
N ALA A 151 -7.43 2.24 7.78
CA ALA A 151 -8.63 2.89 7.26
C ALA A 151 -8.54 4.43 7.35
N LEU A 152 -8.03 4.96 8.47
CA LEU A 152 -7.80 6.40 8.62
C LEU A 152 -6.80 6.92 7.58
N LEU A 153 -5.67 6.23 7.41
CA LEU A 153 -4.67 6.59 6.40
C LEU A 153 -5.21 6.50 4.98
N HIS A 154 -6.03 5.49 4.69
CA HIS A 154 -6.75 5.37 3.42
C HIS A 154 -7.63 6.59 3.16
N CYS A 155 -8.42 7.05 4.13
CA CYS A 155 -9.27 8.23 3.96
C CYS A 155 -8.46 9.51 3.73
N LEU A 156 -7.36 9.71 4.47
CA LEU A 156 -6.50 10.89 4.33
C LEU A 156 -5.83 10.94 2.95
N LEU A 157 -5.28 9.82 2.48
CA LEU A 157 -4.67 9.73 1.16
C LEU A 157 -5.69 9.74 0.04
N ALA A 158 -6.86 9.13 0.22
CA ALA A 158 -7.96 9.22 -0.72
C ALA A 158 -8.38 10.67 -0.93
N PHE A 159 -8.55 11.43 0.15
CA PHE A 159 -8.88 12.85 0.10
C PHE A 159 -7.82 13.65 -0.66
N TRP A 160 -6.53 13.43 -0.37
CA TRP A 160 -5.45 14.12 -1.06
C TRP A 160 -5.39 13.74 -2.55
N MET A 161 -5.30 12.44 -2.86
CA MET A 161 -5.10 11.97 -4.24
C MET A 161 -6.30 12.26 -5.13
N LEU A 162 -7.53 11.99 -4.67
CA LEU A 162 -8.75 12.26 -5.44
C LEU A 162 -9.10 13.75 -5.49
N GLY A 163 -8.55 14.56 -4.58
CA GLY A 163 -8.68 16.02 -4.63
C GLY A 163 -7.93 16.66 -5.80
N ASN A 164 -6.92 15.98 -6.36
CA ASN A 164 -6.12 16.52 -7.45
C ASN A 164 -6.89 16.55 -8.79
N GLN A 165 -7.33 17.75 -9.17
CA GLN A 165 -8.12 17.97 -10.39
C GLN A 165 -7.34 17.74 -11.69
N ASN A 166 -6.00 17.74 -11.66
CA ASN A 166 -5.19 17.46 -12.84
C ASN A 166 -5.22 15.96 -13.22
N VAL A 167 -5.50 15.08 -12.26
CA VAL A 167 -5.57 13.63 -12.48
C VAL A 167 -7.02 13.13 -12.43
N PHE A 168 -7.80 13.65 -11.48
CA PHE A 168 -9.21 13.30 -11.29
C PHE A 168 -10.08 14.57 -11.43
N PRO A 169 -10.25 15.09 -12.65
CA PRO A 169 -11.05 16.30 -12.87
C PRO A 169 -12.51 16.03 -12.49
N SER A 170 -13.09 16.95 -11.75
CA SER A 170 -14.52 16.98 -11.50
C SER A 170 -15.22 17.95 -12.46
N ASP A 171 -16.48 17.65 -12.75
CA ASP A 171 -17.35 18.45 -13.63
C ASP A 171 -17.55 19.90 -13.12
N PHE A 172 -17.13 20.24 -11.90
CA PHE A 172 -17.24 21.60 -11.37
C PHE A 172 -16.10 22.53 -11.82
N PHE A 173 -14.95 22.00 -12.27
CA PHE A 173 -13.73 22.78 -12.55
C PHE A 173 -13.21 22.62 -13.98
N THR A 174 -14.05 22.17 -14.92
CA THR A 174 -13.68 22.03 -16.34
C THR A 174 -14.14 23.24 -17.14
N ASP A 175 -13.31 23.76 -18.06
CA ASP A 175 -13.66 24.90 -18.93
C ASP A 175 -14.98 24.68 -19.69
N ALA A 176 -15.27 23.42 -20.04
CA ALA A 176 -16.50 23.03 -20.73
C ALA A 176 -17.75 23.17 -19.85
N THR A 177 -17.64 22.88 -18.55
CA THR A 177 -18.74 23.08 -17.61
C THR A 177 -18.84 24.52 -17.16
N GLU A 178 -17.73 25.24 -17.01
CA GLU A 178 -17.75 26.70 -16.84
C GLU A 178 -18.51 27.37 -18.00
N GLN A 179 -18.19 27.02 -19.25
CA GLN A 179 -18.93 27.49 -20.42
C GLN A 179 -20.39 27.02 -20.41
N HIS A 180 -20.71 25.80 -19.98
CA HIS A 180 -22.10 25.34 -19.87
C HIS A 180 -22.89 26.07 -18.77
N TYR A 181 -22.28 26.36 -17.62
CA TYR A 181 -22.87 27.15 -16.56
C TYR A 181 -23.06 28.59 -17.03
N ILE A 182 -22.04 29.20 -17.64
CA ILE A 182 -22.12 30.52 -18.26
C ILE A 182 -23.26 30.52 -19.28
N ASP A 183 -23.31 29.59 -20.24
CA ASP A 183 -24.37 29.54 -21.26
C ASP A 183 -25.76 29.36 -20.63
N ARG A 184 -25.90 28.51 -19.60
CA ARG A 184 -27.17 28.31 -18.88
C ARG A 184 -27.63 29.55 -18.11
N TYR A 185 -26.72 30.32 -17.53
CA TYR A 185 -27.03 31.53 -16.75
C TYR A 185 -27.11 32.79 -17.62
N MET A 186 -26.40 32.81 -18.75
CA MET A 186 -26.39 33.86 -19.77
C MET A 186 -27.47 33.64 -20.84
N SER A 187 -28.14 32.49 -20.85
CA SER A 187 -29.31 32.23 -21.69
C SER A 187 -30.60 32.75 -21.02
N GLY A 188 -31.17 33.82 -21.58
CA GLY A 188 -32.49 34.33 -21.20
C GLY A 188 -32.48 35.43 -20.13
N SER A 189 -33.58 35.53 -19.36
CA SER A 189 -33.82 36.69 -18.47
C SER A 189 -32.82 36.86 -17.32
N ASN A 190 -32.04 35.80 -17.01
CA ASN A 190 -31.03 35.80 -15.95
C ASN A 190 -29.71 36.48 -16.36
N ALA A 191 -29.46 36.65 -17.66
CA ALA A 191 -28.25 37.28 -18.18
C ALA A 191 -28.09 38.74 -17.69
N LYS A 192 -29.18 39.50 -17.70
CA LYS A 192 -29.21 40.90 -17.24
C LYS A 192 -28.87 41.03 -15.75
N ARG A 193 -29.22 40.03 -14.95
CA ARG A 193 -28.93 39.99 -13.51
C ARG A 193 -27.45 39.69 -13.26
N TYR A 194 -26.84 38.82 -14.06
CA TYR A 194 -25.41 38.53 -13.98
C TYR A 194 -24.54 39.73 -14.39
N GLU A 195 -24.87 40.41 -15.49
CA GLU A 195 -24.19 41.65 -15.89
C GLU A 195 -24.22 42.70 -14.78
N GLN A 196 -25.38 42.89 -14.16
CA GLN A 196 -25.56 43.88 -13.09
C GLN A 196 -24.77 43.54 -11.81
N ILE A 197 -24.58 42.26 -11.48
CA ILE A 197 -23.79 41.82 -10.33
C ILE A 197 -22.28 41.98 -10.60
N MET A 198 -21.83 41.64 -11.81
CA MET A 198 -20.41 41.75 -12.20
C MET A 198 -19.98 43.22 -12.32
N TYR A 199 -20.81 44.08 -12.93
CA TYR A 199 -20.48 45.50 -13.09
C TYR A 199 -20.56 46.29 -11.77
N ASN A 200 -21.47 45.93 -10.86
CA ASN A 200 -21.58 46.59 -9.56
C ASN A 200 -20.59 46.04 -8.50
N GLY A 201 -19.94 44.90 -8.76
CA GLY A 201 -18.97 44.28 -7.84
C GLY A 201 -17.51 44.67 -8.11
N VAL A 202 -17.21 45.27 -9.26
CA VAL A 202 -15.88 45.79 -9.57
C VAL A 202 -15.83 47.24 -9.10
N PRO A 203 -15.03 47.60 -8.08
CA PRO A 203 -14.81 48.99 -7.77
C PRO A 203 -14.09 49.61 -8.96
N THR A 204 -14.79 50.47 -9.71
CA THR A 204 -14.17 51.40 -10.63
C THR A 204 -13.29 52.30 -9.77
N GLY A 205 -11.99 52.02 -9.77
CA GLY A 205 -11.01 52.84 -9.10
C GLY A 205 -11.00 54.22 -9.73
N ASP A 206 -11.40 55.21 -8.95
CA ASP A 206 -10.98 56.60 -9.09
C ASP A 206 -9.65 56.78 -8.34
#